data_AF-A0A916PZJ2-F1
#
_entry.id   AF-A0A916PZJ2-F1
#
_cell.length_a   1.000
_cell.length_b   1.000
_cell.length_c   1.000
_cell.angle_alpha   90.00
_cell.angle_beta   90.00
_cell.angle_gamma   90.00
#
_symmetry.space_group_name_H-M   'P 1'
#
loop_
_entity.id
_entity.type
_entity.pdbx_description
1 polymer ?
#
loop_
_entity_poly.entity_id
_entity_poly.type
_entity_poly.pdbx_seq_one_letter_code
_entity_poly.pdbx_strand_id
1 'polypeptide(L)'
;MTLFHIISLLFLMLINLLICGLIGQLIGSLISGLLAGLAGTEIERSTFPNQGIRQSISNGIILAVIGSVLLSSIFSLFGLPNLIGMGLGLLLGLFALEAALKHLVLRVVLFIGRWSPWNYADFLNYSVNSVLLQRIGGGYIFVHRSLLEHFASLPIGYSINHQHQSSEPTFKKGKRLISTVLISISLAIAWNGWQSWFGSNGTPTECTISTISETRKGVVRTATFTPNTDCEAMRKLVEEGKPLPTISQP
;
A
#
# COMPACT_ATOMS: atom_id res chain seq x y z
N MET A 1 39.83 2.97 -37.21
CA MET A 1 38.53 2.30 -37.40
C MET A 1 38.25 2.20 -38.88
N THR A 2 38.09 1.00 -39.43
CA THR A 2 37.81 0.79 -40.86
C THR A 2 36.34 1.13 -41.16
N LEU A 3 36.04 1.60 -42.38
CA LEU A 3 34.66 1.86 -42.85
C LEU A 3 33.73 0.66 -42.59
N PHE A 4 34.26 -0.55 -42.74
CA PHE A 4 33.59 -1.81 -42.44
C PHE A 4 33.14 -1.93 -40.96
N HIS A 5 33.96 -1.50 -40.01
CA HIS A 5 33.58 -1.45 -38.59
C HIS A 5 32.45 -0.45 -38.34
N ILE A 6 32.49 0.73 -38.97
CA ILE A 6 31.44 1.74 -38.80
C ILE A 6 30.10 1.21 -39.33
N ILE A 7 30.11 0.60 -40.53
CA ILE A 7 28.91 0.00 -41.13
C ILE A 7 28.36 -1.15 -40.27
N SER A 8 29.24 -2.00 -39.72
CA SER A 8 28.86 -3.10 -38.83
C SER A 8 28.21 -2.61 -37.53
N LEU A 9 28.75 -1.56 -36.91
CA LEU A 9 28.18 -0.95 -35.70
C LEU A 9 26.81 -0.30 -35.97
N LEU A 10 26.68 0.41 -37.10
CA LEU A 10 25.44 1.08 -37.48
C LEU A 10 24.33 0.06 -37.80
N PHE A 11 24.68 -1.06 -38.44
CA PHE A 11 23.78 -2.18 -38.69
C PHE A 11 23.31 -2.85 -37.39
N LEU A 12 24.22 -3.12 -36.45
CA LEU A 12 23.88 -3.65 -35.12
C LEU A 12 22.97 -2.70 -34.33
N MET A 13 23.24 -1.39 -34.36
CA MET A 13 22.41 -0.39 -33.70
C MET A 13 20.98 -0.38 -34.25
N LEU A 14 20.84 -0.42 -35.58
CA LEU A 14 19.53 -0.44 -36.24
C LEU A 14 18.72 -1.70 -35.88
N ILE A 15 19.36 -2.87 -35.87
CA ILE A 15 18.73 -4.13 -35.48
C ILE A 15 18.23 -4.06 -34.03
N ASN A 16 19.06 -3.61 -33.10
CA ASN A 16 18.67 -3.51 -31.70
C ASN A 16 17.52 -2.51 -31.49
N LEU A 17 17.54 -1.37 -32.19
CA LEU A 17 16.46 -0.38 -32.11
C LEU A 17 15.12 -0.95 -32.60
N LEU A 18 15.16 -1.70 -33.70
CA LEU A 18 13.98 -2.31 -34.31
C LEU A 18 13.39 -3.42 -33.42
N ILE A 19 14.26 -4.27 -32.85
CA ILE A 19 13.88 -5.32 -31.89
C ILE A 19 13.24 -4.71 -30.64
N CYS A 20 13.90 -3.73 -30.01
CA CYS A 20 13.37 -3.05 -28.82
C CYS A 20 12.04 -2.35 -29.11
N GLY A 21 11.91 -1.71 -30.28
CA GLY A 21 10.68 -1.03 -30.70
C GLY A 21 9.50 -2.00 -30.87
N LEU A 22 9.69 -3.12 -31.58
CA LEU A 22 8.64 -4.13 -31.77
C LEU A 22 8.21 -4.78 -30.45
N ILE A 23 9.17 -5.15 -29.60
CA ILE A 23 8.89 -5.74 -28.29
C ILE A 23 8.11 -4.74 -27.42
N GLY A 24 8.53 -3.48 -27.39
CA GLY A 24 7.85 -2.42 -26.63
C GLY A 24 6.41 -2.20 -27.08
N GLN A 25 6.16 -2.16 -28.39
CA GLN A 25 4.80 -1.98 -28.94
C GLN A 25 3.88 -3.17 -28.64
N LEU A 26 4.41 -4.40 -28.72
CA LEU A 26 3.63 -5.61 -28.44
C LEU A 26 3.24 -5.68 -26.96
N ILE A 27 4.17 -5.36 -26.06
CA ILE A 27 3.94 -5.29 -24.62
C ILE A 27 2.94 -4.16 -24.30
N GLY A 28 3.15 -2.97 -24.84
CA GLY A 28 2.31 -1.81 -24.59
C GLY A 28 0.87 -1.97 -25.08
N SER A 29 0.67 -2.60 -26.24
CA SER A 29 -0.67 -2.91 -26.76
C SER A 29 -1.38 -3.99 -25.95
N LEU A 30 -0.66 -5.03 -25.51
CA LEU A 30 -1.24 -6.07 -24.66
C LEU A 30 -1.68 -5.53 -23.30
N ILE A 31 -0.84 -4.70 -22.67
CA ILE A 31 -1.16 -4.06 -21.38
C ILE A 31 -2.36 -3.12 -21.55
N SER A 32 -2.34 -2.21 -22.53
CA SER A 32 -3.43 -1.25 -22.72
C SER A 32 -4.76 -1.93 -23.09
N GLY A 33 -4.74 -2.98 -23.92
CA GLY A 33 -5.91 -3.79 -24.22
C GLY A 33 -6.47 -4.53 -23.01
N LEU A 34 -5.61 -5.09 -22.16
CA LEU A 34 -6.02 -5.75 -20.92
C LEU A 34 -6.67 -4.76 -19.95
N LEU A 35 -6.06 -3.58 -19.74
CA LEU A 35 -6.65 -2.54 -18.90
C LEU A 35 -8.00 -2.06 -19.43
N ALA A 36 -8.12 -1.81 -20.74
CA ALA A 36 -9.37 -1.39 -21.36
C ALA A 36 -10.47 -2.46 -21.25
N GLY A 37 -10.12 -3.73 -21.43
CA GLY A 37 -11.05 -4.85 -21.27
C GLY A 37 -11.53 -5.02 -19.81
N LEU A 38 -10.67 -4.70 -18.85
CA LEU A 38 -10.98 -4.82 -17.42
C LEU A 38 -11.76 -3.63 -16.86
N ALA A 39 -11.62 -2.45 -17.46
CA ALA A 39 -12.38 -1.25 -17.10
C ALA A 39 -13.89 -1.46 -17.28
N GLY A 40 -14.30 -2.40 -18.13
CA GLY A 40 -15.69 -2.79 -18.32
C GLY A 40 -16.51 -1.70 -19.02
N THR A 41 -17.47 -2.10 -19.83
CA THR A 41 -18.52 -1.18 -20.26
C THR A 41 -19.47 -1.00 -19.08
N GLU A 42 -19.54 0.23 -18.56
CA GLU A 42 -20.52 0.66 -17.57
C GLU A 42 -21.93 0.48 -18.15
N ILE A 43 -22.48 -0.73 -18.09
CA ILE A 43 -23.87 -0.99 -18.45
C ILE A 43 -24.61 -1.39 -17.17
N GLU A 44 -25.32 -0.37 -16.72
CA GLU A 44 -26.06 -0.13 -15.48
C GLU A 44 -27.22 -1.12 -15.24
N ARG A 45 -26.94 -2.43 -15.17
CA ARG A 45 -27.88 -3.40 -14.61
C ARG A 45 -27.15 -4.42 -13.74
N SER A 46 -26.80 -4.00 -12.52
CA SER A 46 -26.48 -4.98 -11.50
C SER A 46 -27.70 -5.89 -11.31
N THR A 47 -27.53 -7.19 -11.52
CA THR A 47 -28.60 -8.18 -11.34
C THR A 47 -28.56 -8.77 -9.93
N PHE A 48 -27.39 -8.70 -9.29
CA PHE A 48 -27.13 -9.23 -7.96
C PHE A 48 -26.54 -8.17 -7.01
N PRO A 49 -26.90 -8.19 -5.72
CA PRO A 49 -26.33 -7.28 -4.74
C PRO A 49 -24.81 -7.50 -4.62
N ASN A 50 -24.07 -6.41 -4.46
CA ASN A 50 -22.60 -6.41 -4.33
C ASN A 50 -21.81 -6.93 -5.56
N GLN A 51 -22.41 -6.94 -6.75
CA GLN A 51 -21.73 -7.40 -7.98
C GLN A 51 -20.43 -6.61 -8.25
N GLY A 52 -20.43 -5.29 -8.05
CA GLY A 52 -19.24 -4.45 -8.24
C GLY A 52 -18.07 -4.84 -7.32
N ILE A 53 -18.34 -5.27 -6.08
CA ILE A 53 -17.29 -5.72 -5.15
C ILE A 53 -16.69 -7.05 -5.63
N ARG A 54 -17.54 -7.99 -6.05
CA ARG A 54 -17.07 -9.29 -6.59
C ARG A 54 -16.27 -9.11 -7.86
N GLN A 55 -16.70 -8.17 -8.71
CA GLN A 55 -16.01 -7.82 -9.94
C GLN A 55 -14.65 -7.17 -9.64
N SER A 56 -14.58 -6.23 -8.69
CA SER A 56 -13.32 -5.60 -8.28
C SER A 56 -12.33 -6.62 -7.71
N ILE A 57 -12.78 -7.58 -6.88
CA ILE A 57 -11.92 -8.65 -6.37
C ILE A 57 -11.40 -9.53 -7.52
N SER A 58 -12.30 -9.97 -8.40
CA SER A 58 -11.92 -10.84 -9.52
C SER A 58 -10.94 -10.13 -10.48
N ASN A 59 -11.23 -8.87 -10.82
CA ASN A 59 -10.38 -8.04 -11.66
C ASN A 59 -9.00 -7.81 -11.02
N GLY A 60 -8.92 -7.53 -9.72
CA GLY A 60 -7.64 -7.34 -9.04
C GLY A 60 -6.80 -8.61 -8.95
N ILE A 61 -7.42 -9.78 -8.75
CA ILE A 61 -6.72 -11.08 -8.81
C ILE A 61 -6.20 -11.35 -10.23
N ILE A 62 -7.04 -11.10 -11.24
CA ILE A 62 -6.65 -11.25 -12.66
C ILE A 62 -5.45 -10.35 -12.98
N LEU A 63 -5.47 -9.09 -12.54
CA LEU A 63 -4.34 -8.17 -12.72
C LEU A 63 -3.10 -8.60 -11.96
N ALA A 64 -3.23 -9.13 -10.74
CA ALA A 64 -2.09 -9.62 -9.96
C ALA A 64 -1.40 -10.79 -10.67
N VAL A 65 -2.19 -11.78 -11.13
CA VAL A 65 -1.67 -12.99 -11.78
C VAL A 65 -1.08 -12.67 -13.15
N ILE A 66 -1.85 -12.01 -14.02
CA ILE A 66 -1.38 -11.69 -15.37
C ILE A 66 -0.24 -10.68 -15.31
N GLY A 67 -0.36 -9.65 -14.47
CA GLY A 67 0.68 -8.64 -14.28
C GLY A 67 1.99 -9.24 -13.80
N SER A 68 1.97 -10.13 -12.80
CA SER A 68 3.18 -10.77 -12.28
C SER A 68 3.87 -11.67 -13.31
N VAL A 69 3.12 -12.46 -14.06
CA VAL A 69 3.67 -13.32 -15.13
C VAL A 69 4.27 -12.48 -16.26
N LEU A 70 3.56 -11.45 -16.73
CA LEU A 70 4.04 -10.60 -17.81
C LEU A 70 5.27 -9.79 -17.40
N LEU A 71 5.23 -9.09 -16.26
CA LEU A 71 6.37 -8.29 -15.77
C LEU A 71 7.58 -9.16 -15.46
N SER A 72 7.40 -10.34 -14.85
CA SER A 72 8.50 -11.27 -14.62
C SER A 72 9.12 -11.76 -15.94
N SER A 73 8.30 -12.06 -16.95
CA SER A 73 8.80 -12.52 -18.26
C SER A 73 9.59 -11.43 -18.97
N ILE A 74 9.13 -10.17 -18.88
CA ILE A 74 9.83 -9.01 -19.44
C ILE A 74 11.16 -8.80 -18.72
N PHE A 75 11.18 -8.82 -17.38
CA PHE A 75 12.42 -8.65 -16.61
C PHE A 75 13.44 -9.75 -16.95
N SER A 76 12.99 -10.98 -17.14
CA SER A 76 13.85 -12.10 -17.56
C SER A 76 14.51 -11.87 -18.92
N LEU A 77 13.83 -11.23 -19.87
CA LEU A 77 14.38 -10.93 -21.21
C LEU A 77 15.48 -9.86 -21.17
N PHE A 78 15.42 -8.94 -20.20
CA PHE A 78 16.42 -7.89 -20.00
C PHE A 78 17.53 -8.29 -19.01
N GLY A 79 17.54 -9.54 -18.54
CA GLY A 79 18.54 -10.02 -17.57
C GLY A 79 18.35 -9.44 -16.15
N LEU A 80 17.17 -8.91 -15.85
CA LEU A 80 16.83 -8.39 -14.52
C LEU A 80 16.25 -9.51 -13.64
N PRO A 81 16.30 -9.36 -12.30
CA PRO A 81 15.73 -10.34 -11.39
C PRO A 81 14.20 -10.48 -11.56
N ASN A 82 13.75 -11.71 -11.85
CA ASN A 82 12.33 -12.06 -12.00
C ASN A 82 11.48 -11.73 -10.76
N LEU A 83 12.08 -11.79 -9.58
CA LEU A 83 11.43 -11.43 -8.31
C LEU A 83 10.92 -9.99 -8.30
N ILE A 84 11.63 -9.07 -8.96
CA ILE A 84 11.22 -7.65 -9.04
C ILE A 84 9.99 -7.52 -9.93
N GLY A 85 9.97 -8.20 -11.10
CA GLY A 85 8.82 -8.21 -12.00
C GLY A 85 7.58 -8.84 -11.35
N MET A 86 7.76 -9.96 -10.64
CA MET A 86 6.70 -10.62 -9.88
C MET A 86 6.15 -9.69 -8.77
N GLY A 87 7.04 -9.03 -8.02
CA GLY A 87 6.68 -8.09 -6.97
C GLY A 87 5.89 -6.89 -7.49
N LEU A 88 6.33 -6.29 -8.60
CA LEU A 88 5.61 -5.17 -9.23
C LEU A 88 4.22 -5.60 -9.71
N GLY A 89 4.11 -6.75 -10.36
CA GLY A 89 2.83 -7.25 -10.85
C GLY A 89 1.81 -7.52 -9.73
N LEU A 90 2.28 -8.07 -8.61
CA LEU A 90 1.45 -8.27 -7.42
C LEU A 90 1.00 -6.93 -6.82
N LEU A 91 1.91 -5.94 -6.75
CA LEU A 91 1.62 -4.62 -6.21
C LEU A 91 0.50 -3.92 -7.02
N LEU A 92 0.59 -3.98 -8.35
CA LEU A 92 -0.43 -3.44 -9.26
C LEU A 92 -1.81 -4.08 -9.04
N GLY A 93 -1.86 -5.40 -8.91
CA GLY A 93 -3.11 -6.11 -8.61
C GLY A 93 -3.69 -5.76 -7.24
N LEU A 94 -2.83 -5.49 -6.25
CA LEU A 94 -3.27 -5.06 -4.91
C LEU A 94 -3.87 -3.66 -4.92
N PHE A 95 -3.30 -2.73 -5.69
CA PHE A 95 -3.89 -1.40 -5.89
C PHE A 95 -5.28 -1.48 -6.53
N ALA A 96 -5.49 -2.40 -7.48
CA ALA A 96 -6.81 -2.62 -8.08
C ALA A 96 -7.86 -3.15 -7.08
N LEU A 97 -7.42 -3.72 -5.95
CA LEU A 97 -8.28 -4.22 -4.86
C LEU A 97 -8.65 -3.14 -3.82
N GLU A 98 -8.09 -1.93 -3.91
CA GLU A 98 -8.26 -0.89 -2.89
C GLU A 98 -9.74 -0.49 -2.71
N ALA A 99 -10.50 -0.41 -3.80
CA ALA A 99 -11.93 -0.13 -3.73
C ALA A 99 -12.69 -1.19 -2.93
N ALA A 100 -12.41 -2.48 -3.17
CA ALA A 100 -13.01 -3.58 -2.42
C ALA A 100 -12.63 -3.54 -0.93
N LEU A 101 -11.36 -3.20 -0.62
CA LEU A 101 -10.87 -3.05 0.76
C LEU A 101 -11.61 -1.93 1.51
N LYS A 102 -11.78 -0.76 0.89
CA LYS A 102 -12.52 0.37 1.50
C LYS A 102 -13.95 -0.04 1.87
N HIS A 103 -14.65 -0.72 0.97
CA HIS A 103 -16.01 -1.22 1.23
C HIS A 103 -16.06 -2.30 2.31
N LEU A 104 -15.07 -3.20 2.34
CA LEU A 104 -14.98 -4.25 3.35
C LEU A 104 -14.69 -3.66 4.73
N VAL A 105 -13.76 -2.71 4.83
CA VAL A 105 -13.46 -1.99 6.08
C VAL A 105 -14.71 -1.27 6.59
N LEU A 106 -15.43 -0.55 5.72
CA LEU A 106 -16.67 0.11 6.11
C LEU A 106 -17.71 -0.89 6.64
N ARG A 107 -17.87 -2.04 5.96
CA ARG A 107 -18.80 -3.09 6.39
C ARG A 107 -18.39 -3.68 7.74
N VAL A 108 -17.09 -3.89 7.98
CA VAL A 108 -16.57 -4.40 9.26
C VAL A 108 -16.79 -3.38 10.38
N VAL A 109 -16.52 -2.09 10.13
CA VAL A 109 -16.76 -1.02 11.12
C VAL A 109 -18.24 -0.93 11.50
N LEU A 110 -19.14 -0.95 10.51
CA LEU A 110 -20.58 -0.93 10.74
C LEU A 110 -21.08 -2.18 11.50
N PHE A 111 -20.52 -3.35 11.18
CA PHE A 111 -20.87 -4.60 11.86
C PHE A 111 -20.40 -4.62 13.32
N ILE A 112 -19.17 -4.18 13.60
CA ILE A 112 -18.68 -4.11 14.98
C ILE A 112 -19.47 -3.05 15.77
N GLY A 113 -19.93 -2.00 15.11
CA GLY A 113 -20.89 -1.04 15.67
C GLY A 113 -22.25 -1.65 16.03
N ARG A 114 -22.60 -2.84 15.51
CA ARG A 114 -23.94 -3.47 15.55
C ARG A 114 -25.03 -2.64 14.88
N TRP A 115 -24.68 -1.75 13.96
CA TRP A 115 -25.63 -0.91 13.24
C TRP A 115 -26.16 -1.60 11.98
N SER A 116 -25.54 -2.72 11.63
CA SER A 116 -25.78 -3.47 10.41
C SER A 116 -25.66 -4.98 10.68
N PRO A 117 -26.58 -5.81 10.15
CA PRO A 117 -26.41 -7.26 10.12
C PRO A 117 -25.35 -7.67 9.08
N TRP A 118 -24.61 -8.75 9.36
CA TRP A 118 -23.54 -9.26 8.47
C TRP A 118 -24.06 -9.59 7.06
N ASN A 119 -25.27 -10.17 6.98
CA ASN A 119 -25.97 -10.40 5.73
C ASN A 119 -27.10 -9.40 5.51
N TYR A 120 -26.73 -8.20 5.05
CA TYR A 120 -27.69 -7.18 4.64
C TYR A 120 -28.66 -7.68 3.56
N ALA A 121 -28.21 -8.53 2.64
CA ALA A 121 -29.05 -9.01 1.55
C ALA A 121 -30.21 -9.87 2.08
N ASP A 122 -29.96 -10.72 3.07
CA ASP A 122 -31.01 -11.55 3.68
C ASP A 122 -32.04 -10.71 4.43
N PHE A 123 -31.59 -9.72 5.21
CA PHE A 123 -32.48 -8.80 5.90
C PHE A 123 -33.36 -8.02 4.92
N LEU A 124 -32.75 -7.47 3.87
CA LEU A 124 -33.48 -6.71 2.84
C LEU A 124 -34.43 -7.62 2.05
N ASN A 125 -34.05 -8.85 1.75
CA ASN A 125 -34.94 -9.84 1.11
C ASN A 125 -36.11 -10.21 2.02
N TYR A 126 -35.90 -10.32 3.34
CA TYR A 126 -36.99 -10.52 4.30
C TYR A 126 -37.97 -9.34 4.30
N SER A 127 -37.47 -8.10 4.24
CA SER A 127 -38.31 -6.91 4.11
C SER A 127 -39.06 -6.86 2.77
N VAL A 128 -38.48 -7.40 1.70
CA VAL A 128 -39.20 -7.59 0.41
C VAL A 128 -40.34 -8.59 0.57
N ASN A 129 -40.11 -9.74 1.22
CA ASN A 129 -41.17 -10.71 1.50
C ASN A 129 -42.28 -10.15 2.40
N SER A 130 -41.94 -9.16 3.24
CA SER A 130 -42.87 -8.43 4.10
C SER A 130 -43.54 -7.23 3.41
N VAL A 131 -43.35 -7.04 2.09
CA VAL A 131 -43.94 -5.96 1.27
C VAL A 131 -43.48 -4.54 1.68
N LEU A 132 -42.44 -4.43 2.52
CA LEU A 132 -41.86 -3.14 2.91
C LEU A 132 -40.96 -2.57 1.80
N LEU A 133 -40.23 -3.45 1.13
CA LEU A 133 -39.28 -3.10 0.08
C LEU A 133 -39.63 -3.80 -1.24
N GLN A 134 -39.20 -3.24 -2.35
CA GLN A 134 -39.20 -3.84 -3.66
C GLN A 134 -37.77 -3.89 -4.20
N ARG A 135 -37.38 -5.03 -4.76
CA ARG A 135 -36.08 -5.19 -5.42
C ARG A 135 -36.17 -4.71 -6.87
N ILE A 136 -35.30 -3.78 -7.25
CA ILE A 136 -35.15 -3.31 -8.64
C ILE A 136 -33.68 -3.51 -9.04
N GLY A 137 -33.43 -4.49 -9.92
CA GLY A 137 -32.07 -4.91 -10.28
C GLY A 137 -31.29 -5.39 -9.05
N GLY A 138 -30.17 -4.73 -8.75
CA GLY A 138 -29.31 -4.98 -7.60
C GLY A 138 -29.61 -4.09 -6.38
N GLY A 139 -30.57 -3.17 -6.49
CA GLY A 139 -30.98 -2.25 -5.43
C GLY A 139 -32.31 -2.62 -4.77
N TYR A 140 -32.57 -1.98 -3.63
CA TYR A 140 -33.82 -2.10 -2.88
C TYR A 140 -34.44 -0.71 -2.73
N ILE A 141 -35.73 -0.58 -3.01
CA ILE A 141 -36.50 0.64 -2.82
C ILE A 141 -37.68 0.38 -1.89
N PHE A 142 -38.20 1.41 -1.23
CA PHE A 142 -39.45 1.28 -0.47
C PHE A 142 -40.64 1.22 -1.42
N VAL A 143 -41.63 0.36 -1.10
CA VAL A 143 -42.87 0.25 -1.88
C VAL A 143 -43.71 1.52 -1.74
N HIS A 144 -43.80 2.07 -0.52
CA HIS A 144 -44.56 3.28 -0.23
C HIS A 144 -43.66 4.46 0.08
N ARG A 145 -43.82 5.56 -0.67
CA ARG A 145 -43.07 6.81 -0.48
C ARG A 145 -43.34 7.46 0.89
N SER A 146 -44.55 7.35 1.42
CA SER A 146 -44.93 7.89 2.73
C SER A 146 -44.15 7.24 3.89
N LEU A 147 -43.87 5.94 3.80
CA LEU A 147 -43.11 5.21 4.80
C LEU A 147 -41.63 5.60 4.77
N LEU A 148 -41.08 5.83 3.57
CA LEU A 148 -39.73 6.40 3.41
C LEU A 148 -39.67 7.81 4.02
N GLU A 149 -40.63 8.68 3.73
CA GLU A 149 -40.68 10.06 4.24
C GLU A 149 -40.88 10.10 5.77
N HIS A 150 -41.64 9.17 6.34
CA HIS A 150 -41.72 9.01 7.79
C HIS A 150 -40.36 8.68 8.40
N PHE A 151 -39.63 7.69 7.85
CA PHE A 151 -38.29 7.37 8.33
C PHE A 151 -37.26 8.48 8.11
N ALA A 152 -37.39 9.26 7.04
CA ALA A 152 -36.53 10.41 6.77
C ALA A 152 -36.80 11.62 7.69
N SER A 153 -38.03 11.75 8.19
CA SER A 153 -38.44 12.84 9.09
C SER A 153 -38.19 12.55 10.58
N LEU A 154 -37.84 11.31 10.93
CA LEU A 154 -37.50 10.93 12.30
C LEU A 154 -36.19 11.60 12.75
N PRO A 155 -36.18 12.29 13.91
CA PRO A 155 -34.95 12.87 14.43
C PRO A 155 -33.94 11.78 14.78
N ILE A 156 -32.65 12.00 14.46
CA ILE A 156 -31.55 11.04 14.64
C ILE A 156 -31.46 10.52 16.10
N GLY A 157 -31.92 11.29 17.09
CA GLY A 157 -31.97 10.90 18.50
C GLY A 157 -33.14 10.00 18.91
N TYR A 158 -34.16 9.82 18.06
CA TYR A 158 -35.36 9.04 18.40
C TYR A 158 -35.06 7.54 18.56
N SER A 159 -34.15 6.99 17.74
CA SER A 159 -33.76 5.57 17.80
C SER A 159 -32.81 5.23 18.96
N ILE A 160 -31.99 6.20 19.40
CA ILE A 160 -31.02 6.03 20.48
C ILE A 160 -31.73 5.72 21.81
N ASN A 161 -32.82 6.44 22.11
CA ASN A 161 -33.56 6.29 23.37
C ASN A 161 -34.22 4.91 23.54
N HIS A 162 -34.60 4.24 22.45
CA HIS A 162 -35.18 2.89 22.51
C HIS A 162 -34.13 1.76 22.59
N GLN A 163 -32.88 1.99 22.18
CA GLN A 163 -31.82 0.96 22.23
C GLN A 163 -31.05 0.88 23.56
N HIS A 164 -31.18 1.89 24.42
CA HIS A 164 -30.51 1.90 25.73
C HIS A 164 -30.99 0.80 26.70
N GLN A 165 -32.18 0.22 26.48
CA GLN A 165 -32.70 -0.82 27.38
C GLN A 165 -32.03 -2.21 27.22
N SER A 166 -31.24 -2.47 26.16
CA SER A 166 -30.80 -3.85 25.84
C SER A 166 -29.32 -4.05 25.44
N SER A 167 -28.46 -3.03 25.40
CA SER A 167 -27.14 -3.16 24.72
C SER A 167 -25.86 -2.74 25.48
N GLU A 168 -25.94 -2.21 26.70
CA GLU A 168 -24.80 -1.57 27.39
C GLU A 168 -23.50 -2.39 27.57
N PRO A 169 -23.48 -3.72 27.86
CA PRO A 169 -22.21 -4.40 28.12
C PRO A 169 -21.39 -4.67 26.84
N THR A 170 -22.02 -4.67 25.66
CA THR A 170 -21.38 -5.14 24.41
C THR A 170 -20.66 -4.04 23.62
N PHE A 171 -21.12 -2.79 23.76
CA PHE A 171 -20.56 -1.64 23.04
C PHE A 171 -19.14 -1.25 23.51
N LYS A 172 -18.85 -1.38 24.81
CA LYS A 172 -17.49 -1.18 25.35
C LYS A 172 -16.48 -2.18 24.77
N LYS A 173 -16.91 -3.41 24.51
CA LYS A 173 -16.06 -4.47 23.94
C LYS A 173 -15.76 -4.22 22.45
N GLY A 174 -16.75 -3.77 21.68
CA GLY A 174 -16.59 -3.38 20.27
C GLY A 174 -15.65 -2.19 20.09
N LYS A 175 -15.76 -1.14 20.92
CA LYS A 175 -14.83 0.00 20.90
C LYS A 175 -13.38 -0.40 21.18
N ARG A 176 -13.15 -1.31 22.14
CA ARG A 176 -11.81 -1.85 22.42
C ARG A 176 -11.26 -2.63 21.23
N LEU A 177 -12.08 -3.46 20.58
CA LEU A 177 -11.67 -4.23 19.40
C LEU A 177 -11.33 -3.35 18.20
N ILE A 178 -12.16 -2.34 17.89
CA ILE A 178 -11.88 -1.39 16.81
C ILE A 178 -10.60 -0.61 17.11
N SER A 179 -10.44 -0.13 18.35
CA SER A 179 -9.21 0.56 18.77
C SER A 179 -7.98 -0.34 18.64
N THR A 180 -8.04 -1.60 19.06
CA THR A 180 -6.91 -2.53 18.91
C THR A 180 -6.60 -2.87 17.46
N VAL A 181 -7.61 -3.01 16.61
CA VAL A 181 -7.42 -3.28 15.18
C VAL A 181 -6.79 -2.06 14.50
N LEU A 182 -7.30 -0.86 14.76
CA LEU A 182 -6.72 0.38 14.23
C LEU A 182 -5.28 0.59 14.73
N ILE A 183 -5.01 0.36 16.02
CA ILE A 183 -3.65 0.42 16.57
C ILE A 183 -2.74 -0.63 15.91
N SER A 184 -3.22 -1.86 15.69
CA SER A 184 -2.43 -2.91 15.04
C SER A 184 -2.12 -2.61 13.56
N ILE A 185 -3.07 -1.99 12.84
CA ILE A 185 -2.90 -1.56 11.46
C ILE A 185 -1.91 -0.39 11.40
N SER A 186 -2.04 0.59 12.29
CA SER A 186 -1.08 1.69 12.42
C SER A 186 0.32 1.19 12.80
N LEU A 187 0.44 0.20 13.70
CA LEU A 187 1.72 -0.42 14.05
C LEU A 187 2.32 -1.20 12.87
N ALA A 188 1.51 -1.92 12.08
CA ALA A 188 2.00 -2.64 10.90
C ALA A 188 2.49 -1.68 9.80
N ILE A 189 1.78 -0.56 9.58
CA ILE A 189 2.20 0.51 8.66
C ILE A 189 3.49 1.16 9.17
N ALA A 190 3.59 1.43 10.48
CA ALA A 190 4.80 1.98 11.09
C ALA A 190 5.98 0.99 11.05
N TRP A 191 5.75 -0.32 11.22
CA TRP A 191 6.79 -1.36 11.17
C TRP A 191 7.47 -1.43 9.80
N ASN A 192 6.69 -1.31 8.72
CA ASN A 192 7.21 -1.27 7.35
C ASN A 192 8.00 0.04 7.07
N GLY A 193 7.63 1.15 7.71
CA GLY A 193 8.38 2.41 7.65
C GLY A 193 9.62 2.45 8.56
N TRP A 194 9.61 1.68 9.65
CA TRP A 194 10.68 1.63 10.65
C TRP A 194 11.89 0.83 10.18
N GLN A 195 11.69 -0.23 9.37
CA GLN A 195 12.80 -1.05 8.85
C GLN A 195 13.71 -0.29 7.86
N SER A 196 13.23 0.77 7.19
CA SER A 196 14.06 1.58 6.29
C SER A 196 14.94 2.60 7.01
N TRP A 197 14.71 2.86 8.30
CA TRP A 197 15.42 3.91 9.06
C TRP A 197 16.50 3.36 10.01
N PHE A 198 16.40 2.12 10.47
CA PHE A 198 17.39 1.51 11.40
C PHE A 198 18.52 0.74 10.71
N GLY A 199 18.81 1.04 9.45
CA GLY A 199 19.99 0.55 8.73
C GLY A 199 21.31 1.23 9.13
N SER A 200 21.54 1.49 10.41
CA SER A 200 22.81 2.03 10.93
C SER A 200 23.21 1.36 12.25
N ASN A 201 23.28 0.03 12.28
CA ASN A 201 24.11 -0.67 13.27
C ASN A 201 25.55 -0.73 12.76
N GLY A 202 26.19 0.43 12.66
CA GLY A 202 27.64 0.50 12.58
C GLY A 202 28.21 0.48 14.00
N THR A 203 29.27 -0.27 14.23
CA THR A 203 30.02 -0.24 15.50
C THR A 203 30.65 1.15 15.67
N PRO A 204 30.67 1.73 16.89
CA PRO A 204 31.35 3.00 17.13
C PRO A 204 32.85 2.86 16.81
N THR A 205 33.41 3.86 16.13
CA THR A 205 34.81 3.88 15.71
C THR A 205 35.63 4.68 16.74
N GLU A 206 36.59 4.04 17.40
CA GLU A 206 37.59 4.71 18.25
C GLU A 206 38.71 5.30 17.40
N CYS A 207 38.89 6.62 17.45
CA CYS A 207 39.97 7.31 16.75
C CYS A 207 40.94 7.95 17.75
N THR A 208 42.23 7.91 17.45
CA THR A 208 43.27 8.62 18.23
C THR A 208 43.35 10.08 17.78
N ILE A 209 43.19 11.03 18.70
CA ILE A 209 43.11 12.48 18.43
C ILE A 209 44.22 13.29 19.11
N SER A 210 45.38 12.68 19.40
CA SER A 210 46.51 13.37 20.03
C SER A 210 47.11 14.44 19.13
N THR A 211 47.30 15.65 19.66
CA THR A 211 48.01 16.72 18.96
C THR A 211 49.51 16.41 18.83
N ILE A 212 50.22 17.09 17.91
CA ILE A 212 51.67 16.93 17.72
C ILE A 212 52.44 17.27 19.00
N SER A 213 52.00 18.27 19.76
CA SER A 213 52.63 18.68 21.02
C SER A 213 52.38 17.68 22.16
N GLU A 214 51.20 17.06 22.22
CA GLU A 214 50.87 16.00 23.18
C GLU A 214 51.60 14.69 22.85
N THR A 215 51.71 14.36 21.56
CA THR A 215 52.48 13.20 21.09
C THR A 215 53.95 13.31 21.50
N ARG A 216 54.55 14.51 21.40
CA ARG A 216 55.93 14.77 21.88
C ARG A 216 56.08 14.65 23.40
N LYS A 217 54.99 14.85 24.16
CA LYS A 217 54.94 14.66 25.62
C LYS A 217 54.53 13.22 26.01
N GLY A 218 54.36 12.32 25.05
CA GLY A 218 53.94 10.94 25.28
C GLY A 218 52.47 10.78 25.70
N VAL A 219 51.63 11.80 25.50
CA VAL A 219 50.22 11.77 25.90
C VAL A 219 49.35 11.38 24.71
N VAL A 220 48.66 10.24 24.82
CA VAL A 220 47.72 9.74 23.80
C VAL A 220 46.28 9.98 24.26
N ARG A 221 45.45 10.55 23.39
CA ARG A 221 44.02 10.78 23.64
C ARG A 221 43.20 10.05 22.57
N THR A 222 42.21 9.29 23.01
CA THR A 222 41.28 8.56 22.13
C THR A 222 39.88 9.12 22.32
N ALA A 223 39.13 9.23 21.23
CA ALA A 223 37.73 9.64 21.25
C ALA A 223 36.88 8.70 20.37
N THR A 224 35.65 8.45 20.81
CA THR A 224 34.68 7.61 20.12
C THR A 224 33.81 8.44 19.18
N PHE A 225 33.74 8.07 17.91
CA PHE A 225 32.97 8.78 16.88
C PHE A 225 31.91 7.88 16.25
N THR A 226 30.99 8.51 15.51
CA THR A 226 29.94 7.82 14.76
C THR A 226 30.55 6.81 13.78
N PRO A 227 29.83 5.74 13.43
CA PRO A 227 30.34 4.73 12.50
C PRO A 227 30.70 5.36 11.14
N ASN A 228 31.77 4.87 10.49
CA ASN A 228 32.31 5.41 9.23
C ASN A 228 32.86 6.86 9.31
N THR A 229 33.24 7.35 10.49
CA THR A 229 33.92 8.65 10.58
C THR A 229 35.38 8.51 10.16
N ASP A 230 35.86 9.42 9.31
CA ASP A 230 37.27 9.48 8.91
C ASP A 230 38.14 10.02 10.06
N CYS A 231 38.93 9.13 10.69
CA CYS A 231 39.80 9.48 11.81
C CYS A 231 40.89 10.51 11.45
N GLU A 232 41.31 10.57 10.18
CA GLU A 232 42.37 11.50 9.76
C GLU A 232 41.84 12.94 9.65
N ALA A 233 40.61 13.09 9.17
CA ALA A 233 39.92 14.38 9.16
C ALA A 233 39.73 14.94 10.59
N MET A 234 39.39 14.09 11.55
CA MET A 234 39.23 14.50 12.95
C MET A 234 40.54 14.95 13.57
N ARG A 235 41.66 14.27 13.27
CA ARG A 235 42.99 14.69 13.72
C ARG A 235 43.35 16.09 13.23
N LYS A 236 43.06 16.41 11.95
CA LYS A 236 43.32 17.75 11.39
C LYS A 236 42.53 18.86 12.11
N LEU A 237 41.27 18.59 12.48
CA LEU A 237 40.46 19.57 13.22
C LEU A 237 41.04 19.89 14.61
N VAL A 238 41.61 18.89 15.29
CA VAL A 238 42.29 19.10 16.59
C VAL A 238 43.58 19.92 16.42
N GLU A 239 44.34 19.67 15.37
CA GLU A 239 45.54 20.47 15.06
C GLU A 239 45.21 21.93 14.74
N GLU A 240 44.05 22.19 14.11
CA GLU A 240 43.54 23.54 13.83
C GLU A 240 42.89 24.23 15.04
N GLY A 241 42.75 23.54 16.19
CA GLY A 241 42.12 24.10 17.39
C GLY A 241 40.61 24.33 17.27
N LYS A 242 39.94 23.70 16.28
CA LYS A 242 38.49 23.82 16.08
C LYS A 242 37.72 22.91 17.06
N PRO A 243 36.52 23.32 17.49
CA PRO A 243 35.70 22.49 18.37
C PRO A 243 35.30 21.19 17.64
N LEU A 244 35.53 20.05 18.29
CA LEU A 244 35.12 18.74 17.79
C LEU A 244 33.60 18.60 17.91
N PRO A 245 32.91 18.00 16.91
CA PRO A 245 31.52 17.64 17.04
C PRO A 245 31.42 16.58 18.15
N THR A 246 30.95 17.01 19.31
CA THR A 246 30.81 16.14 20.48
C THR A 246 29.56 15.31 20.27
N ILE A 247 29.68 13.99 20.22
CA ILE A 247 28.51 13.15 20.48
C ILE A 247 28.20 13.39 21.94
N SER A 248 27.06 14.03 22.21
CA SER A 248 26.52 14.14 23.56
C SER A 248 26.66 12.78 24.24
N GLN A 249 27.46 12.73 25.31
CA GLN A 249 27.52 11.55 26.16
C GLN A 249 26.09 11.22 26.61
N PRO A 250 25.74 9.92 26.74
CA PRO A 250 24.38 9.50 27.10
C PRO A 250 23.92 10.08 28.44
#